data_AF-Q9LD91-F1
#
_entry.id   AF-Q9LD91-F1
#
_cell.length_a   1.000
_cell.length_b   1.000
_cell.length_c   1.000
_cell.angle_alpha   90.00
_cell.angle_beta   90.00
_cell.angle_gamma   90.00
#
_symmetry.space_group_name_H-M   'P 1'
#
loop_
_entity.id
_entity.type
_entity.pdbx_description
1 polymer ?
#
loop_
_entity_poly.entity_id
_entity_poly.type
_entity_poly.pdbx_seq_one_letter_code
_entity_poly.pdbx_strand_id
1 'polypeptide(L)'
;DRSVECTGSVQAMIQAFECVHDGWGVAVLVGVPSKDDAFKTHPMNFLNERTLKGTFFGNYKPKTDIPGVVEKYMNKELELEKFITHTLPFSEINKAFDYMLKGE
;
A
#
# COMPACT_ATOMS: atom_id res chain seq x y z
N ASP A 1 -9.79 9.41 -10.68
CA ASP A 1 -8.88 10.40 -10.07
C ASP A 1 -7.63 9.80 -9.44
N ARG A 2 -7.76 8.83 -8.53
CA ARG A 2 -6.63 8.23 -7.84
C ARG A 2 -6.68 6.71 -7.92
N SER A 3 -5.53 6.08 -7.98
CA SER A 3 -5.37 4.64 -7.78
C SER A 3 -4.27 4.38 -6.75
N VAL A 4 -4.38 3.26 -6.04
CA VAL A 4 -3.38 2.82 -5.07
C VAL A 4 -3.13 1.34 -5.30
N GLU A 5 -1.87 0.97 -5.48
CA GLU A 5 -1.45 -0.42 -5.64
C GLU A 5 -0.82 -0.93 -4.34
N CYS A 6 -1.36 -2.04 -3.80
CA CYS A 6 -1.01 -2.55 -2.47
C CYS A 6 -0.59 -4.04 -2.48
N THR A 7 -0.33 -4.65 -3.65
CA THR A 7 -0.01 -6.07 -3.78
C THR A 7 1.48 -6.33 -4.02
N GLY A 8 2.19 -5.39 -4.67
CA GLY A 8 3.57 -5.57 -5.11
C GLY A 8 3.70 -6.20 -6.49
N SER A 9 2.60 -6.57 -7.14
CA SER A 9 2.62 -7.10 -8.50
C SER A 9 2.90 -6.00 -9.51
N VAL A 10 4.00 -6.12 -10.28
CA VAL A 10 4.35 -5.13 -11.32
C VAL A 10 3.25 -4.94 -12.37
N GLN A 11 2.49 -6.00 -12.68
CA GLN A 11 1.36 -5.90 -13.62
C GLN A 11 0.19 -5.10 -13.02
N ALA A 12 -0.06 -5.25 -11.71
CA ALA A 12 -1.05 -4.44 -11.01
C ALA A 12 -0.58 -2.98 -10.88
N MET A 13 0.71 -2.73 -10.69
CA MET A 13 1.29 -1.39 -10.64
C MET A 13 1.09 -0.64 -11.96
N ILE A 14 1.37 -1.30 -13.09
CA ILE A 14 1.16 -0.73 -14.42
C ILE A 14 -0.33 -0.43 -14.62
N GLN A 15 -1.21 -1.39 -14.32
CA GLN A 15 -2.67 -1.17 -14.42
C GLN A 15 -3.16 -0.02 -13.54
N ALA A 16 -2.65 0.09 -12.31
CA ALA A 16 -2.98 1.20 -11.42
C ALA A 16 -2.56 2.54 -12.02
N PHE A 17 -1.39 2.65 -12.65
CA PHE A 17 -0.98 3.86 -13.36
C PHE A 17 -1.77 4.10 -14.64
N GLU A 18 -2.13 3.05 -15.35
CA GLU A 18 -2.78 3.17 -16.66
C GLU A 18 -4.29 3.40 -16.56
N CYS A 19 -4.91 3.17 -15.41
CA CYS A 19 -6.35 3.39 -15.19
C CYS A 19 -6.69 4.78 -14.64
N VAL A 20 -5.71 5.61 -14.24
CA VAL A 20 -6.00 6.96 -13.75
C VAL A 20 -6.34 7.91 -14.90
N HIS A 21 -7.08 8.95 -14.56
CA HIS A 21 -7.60 9.92 -15.53
C HIS A 21 -6.47 10.72 -16.18
N ASP A 22 -6.57 10.99 -17.49
CA ASP A 22 -5.68 11.92 -18.19
C ASP A 22 -5.85 13.35 -17.65
N GLY A 23 -4.77 14.14 -17.56
CA GLY A 23 -4.79 15.50 -17.03
C GLY A 23 -4.47 15.61 -15.55
N TRP A 24 -5.09 14.80 -14.68
CA TRP A 24 -4.97 14.97 -13.22
C TRP A 24 -4.85 13.68 -12.41
N GLY A 25 -4.85 12.53 -13.07
CA GLY A 25 -4.80 11.23 -12.42
C GLY A 25 -3.52 11.03 -11.63
N VAL A 26 -3.62 10.47 -10.42
CA VAL A 26 -2.43 10.10 -9.62
C VAL A 26 -2.50 8.66 -9.15
N ALA A 27 -1.50 7.87 -9.53
CA ALA A 27 -1.30 6.52 -9.01
C ALA A 27 -0.25 6.52 -7.91
N VAL A 28 -0.53 5.83 -6.80
CA VAL A 28 0.41 5.67 -5.68
C VAL A 28 0.76 4.19 -5.53
N LEU A 29 2.04 3.86 -5.68
CA LEU A 29 2.55 2.50 -5.46
C LEU A 29 2.94 2.36 -3.98
N VAL A 30 2.32 1.39 -3.31
CA VAL A 30 2.56 1.02 -1.90
C VAL A 30 3.18 -0.37 -1.80
N GLY A 31 2.75 -1.30 -2.67
CA GLY A 31 3.34 -2.63 -2.77
C GLY A 31 4.83 -2.59 -3.15
N VAL A 32 5.58 -3.59 -2.70
CA VAL A 32 7.01 -3.71 -3.00
C VAL A 32 7.20 -4.75 -4.11
N PRO A 33 7.75 -4.38 -5.29
CA PRO A 33 7.98 -5.33 -6.37
C PRO A 33 9.17 -6.25 -6.10
N SER A 34 9.28 -7.31 -6.89
CA SER A 34 10.46 -8.17 -6.87
C SER A 34 11.69 -7.44 -7.44
N LYS A 35 12.89 -7.86 -7.05
CA LYS A 35 14.14 -7.22 -7.45
C LYS A 35 14.33 -7.13 -8.97
N ASP A 36 13.85 -8.12 -9.71
CA ASP A 36 14.03 -8.24 -11.15
C ASP A 36 12.84 -7.70 -11.97
N ASP A 37 11.82 -7.15 -11.31
CA ASP A 37 10.65 -6.58 -11.97
C ASP A 37 10.98 -5.26 -12.68
N ALA A 38 10.34 -5.04 -13.83
CA ALA A 38 10.47 -3.81 -14.59
C ALA A 38 9.09 -3.19 -14.87
N PHE A 39 8.88 -1.97 -14.36
CA PHE A 39 7.72 -1.16 -14.68
C PHE A 39 7.89 -0.52 -16.05
N LYS A 40 6.97 -0.79 -16.99
CA LYS A 40 6.99 -0.23 -18.35
C LYS A 40 5.61 0.28 -18.71
N THR A 41 5.56 1.45 -19.33
CA THR A 41 4.32 2.09 -19.78
C THR A 41 4.62 3.00 -20.97
N HIS A 42 3.60 3.39 -21.73
CA HIS A 42 3.77 4.27 -22.89
C HIS A 42 4.07 5.71 -22.43
N PRO A 43 5.07 6.43 -23.00
CA PRO A 43 5.42 7.79 -22.58
C PRO A 43 4.26 8.80 -22.65
N MET A 44 3.30 8.57 -23.56
CA MET A 44 2.10 9.40 -23.66
C MET A 44 1.30 9.45 -22.37
N ASN A 45 1.37 8.43 -21.52
CA ASN A 45 0.69 8.44 -20.22
C ASN A 45 1.22 9.56 -19.31
N PHE A 46 2.50 9.91 -19.40
CA PHE A 46 3.07 11.06 -18.68
C PHE A 46 2.83 12.39 -19.38
N LEU A 47 2.86 12.41 -20.72
CA LEU A 47 2.55 13.62 -21.50
C LEU A 47 1.07 14.01 -21.37
N ASN A 48 0.17 13.05 -21.19
CA ASN A 48 -1.22 13.25 -20.80
C ASN A 48 -1.36 13.55 -19.30
N GLU A 49 -0.31 14.03 -18.65
CA GLU A 49 -0.30 14.59 -17.29
C GLU A 49 -0.75 13.62 -16.17
N ARG A 50 -0.61 12.30 -16.37
CA ARG A 50 -0.75 11.36 -15.25
C ARG A 50 0.48 11.44 -14.34
N THR A 51 0.25 11.37 -13.04
CA THR A 51 1.32 11.39 -12.03
C THR A 51 1.51 10.01 -11.41
N LEU A 52 2.74 9.50 -11.43
CA LEU A 52 3.13 8.30 -10.70
C LEU A 52 3.87 8.69 -9.41
N LYS A 53 3.47 8.13 -8.26
CA LYS A 53 4.13 8.32 -6.96
C LYS A 53 4.40 6.97 -6.30
N GLY A 54 5.41 6.92 -5.46
CA GLY A 54 5.64 5.83 -4.52
C GLY A 54 5.53 6.33 -3.08
N THR A 55 5.31 5.44 -2.13
CA THR A 55 5.38 5.76 -0.71
C THR A 55 6.02 4.62 0.08
N PHE A 56 6.90 4.99 1.02
CA PHE A 56 7.34 4.11 2.08
C PHE A 56 6.71 4.58 3.38
N PHE A 57 6.17 3.65 4.16
CA PHE A 57 5.59 3.93 5.48
C PHE A 57 4.48 5.01 5.45
N GLY A 58 3.75 5.15 4.33
CA GLY A 58 2.72 6.19 4.18
C GLY A 58 3.26 7.62 4.17
N ASN A 59 4.57 7.80 3.95
CA ASN A 59 5.28 9.09 4.07
C ASN A 59 5.27 9.68 5.49
N TYR A 60 5.05 8.84 6.50
CA TYR A 60 5.19 9.23 7.90
C TYR A 60 6.66 9.27 8.31
N LYS A 61 7.01 10.24 9.16
CA LYS A 61 8.25 10.25 9.93
C LYS A 61 8.02 9.51 11.25
N PRO A 62 8.59 8.31 11.45
CA PRO A 62 8.17 7.43 12.54
C PRO A 62 8.23 8.06 13.94
N LYS A 63 9.29 8.81 14.24
CA LYS A 63 9.49 9.40 15.58
C LYS A 63 8.51 10.53 15.90
N THR A 64 8.14 11.33 14.90
CA THR A 64 7.32 12.53 15.11
C THR A 64 5.84 12.27 14.86
N ASP A 65 5.52 11.38 13.92
CA ASP A 65 4.15 11.30 13.41
C ASP A 65 3.37 10.11 13.97
N ILE A 66 4.04 9.00 14.31
CA ILE A 66 3.37 7.80 14.85
C ILE A 66 2.66 8.06 16.19
N PRO A 67 3.21 8.86 17.13
CA PRO A 67 2.45 9.23 18.32
C PRO A 67 1.09 9.86 18.00
N GLY A 68 1.01 10.68 16.94
CA GLY A 68 -0.26 11.28 16.50
C GLY A 68 -1.22 10.25 15.86
N VAL A 69 -0.70 9.22 15.18
CA VAL A 69 -1.53 8.11 14.68
C VAL A 69 -2.13 7.30 15.83
N VAL A 70 -1.36 7.08 16.90
CA VAL A 70 -1.85 6.42 18.13
C VAL A 70 -2.94 7.25 18.79
N GLU A 71 -2.74 8.57 18.90
CA GLU A 71 -3.76 9.48 19.45
C GLU A 71 -5.07 9.41 18.66
N LYS A 72 -5.01 9.42 17.32
CA LYS A 72 -6.19 9.23 16.46
C LYS A 72 -6.90 7.91 16.71
N TYR A 73 -6.15 6.83 16.94
CA TYR A 73 -6.73 5.54 17.32
C TYR A 73 -7.43 5.61 18.68
N MET A 74 -6.79 6.18 19.70
CA MET A 74 -7.38 6.34 21.04
C MET A 74 -8.63 7.23 21.03
N ASN A 75 -8.67 8.23 20.15
CA ASN A 75 -9.82 9.10 19.91
C ASN A 75 -10.91 8.45 19.05
N LYS A 76 -10.74 7.18 18.66
CA LYS A 76 -11.67 6.43 17.78
C LYS A 76 -11.85 7.05 16.38
N GLU A 77 -10.89 7.86 15.93
CA GLU A 77 -10.86 8.36 14.54
C GLU A 77 -10.37 7.28 13.55
N LEU A 78 -9.66 6.25 14.05
CA LEU A 78 -9.16 5.14 13.28
C LEU A 78 -9.68 3.81 13.84
N GLU A 79 -10.22 2.97 12.99
CA GLU A 79 -10.68 1.62 13.35
C GLU A 79 -9.56 0.60 13.15
N LEU A 80 -8.75 0.35 14.19
CA LEU A 80 -7.66 -0.64 14.13
C LEU A 80 -8.15 -2.07 14.40
N GLU A 81 -9.10 -2.23 15.31
CA GLU A 81 -9.56 -3.54 15.80
C GLU A 81 -10.06 -4.46 14.68
N LYS A 82 -10.69 -3.91 13.63
CA LYS A 82 -11.17 -4.69 12.48
C LYS A 82 -10.08 -5.40 11.68
N PHE A 83 -8.82 -4.98 11.84
CA PHE A 83 -7.67 -5.59 11.16
C PHE A 83 -7.06 -6.75 11.97
N ILE A 84 -7.48 -6.96 13.23
CA ILE A 84 -7.02 -8.08 14.05
C ILE A 84 -7.97 -9.27 13.84
N THR A 85 -7.65 -10.14 12.89
CA THR A 85 -8.47 -11.34 12.58
C THR A 85 -8.17 -12.52 13.50
N HIS A 86 -6.94 -12.62 14.02
CA HIS A 86 -6.46 -13.72 14.84
C HIS A 86 -5.58 -13.22 15.99
N THR A 87 -5.69 -13.87 17.15
CA THR A 87 -4.82 -13.65 18.32
C THR A 87 -4.24 -15.00 18.75
N LEU A 88 -2.92 -15.08 18.84
CA LEU A 88 -2.19 -16.32 19.18
C LEU A 88 -1.14 -16.05 20.27
N PRO A 89 -0.83 -17.02 21.14
CA PRO A 89 0.32 -16.94 22.02
C PRO A 89 1.63 -17.02 21.21
N PHE A 90 2.70 -16.41 21.72
CA PHE A 90 3.99 -16.38 21.03
C PHE A 90 4.57 -17.79 20.74
N SER A 91 4.24 -18.79 21.57
CA SER A 91 4.61 -20.19 21.34
C SER A 91 4.05 -20.78 20.03
N GLU A 92 2.98 -20.19 19.48
CA GLU A 92 2.34 -20.61 18.23
C GLU A 92 2.73 -19.73 17.02
N ILE A 93 3.86 -19.00 17.07
CA ILE A 93 4.26 -18.06 16.01
C ILE A 93 4.25 -18.66 14.58
N ASN A 94 4.63 -19.93 14.43
CA ASN A 94 4.63 -20.60 13.10
C ASN A 94 3.21 -20.75 12.53
N LYS A 95 2.21 -20.97 13.39
CA LYS A 95 0.81 -21.04 12.97
C LYS A 95 0.30 -19.70 12.43
N ALA A 96 0.84 -18.57 12.93
CA ALA A 96 0.53 -17.25 12.39
C ALA A 96 1.02 -17.10 10.93
N PHE A 97 2.16 -17.69 10.59
CA PHE A 97 2.64 -17.73 9.20
C PHE A 97 1.74 -18.61 8.32
N ASP A 98 1.22 -19.72 8.84
CA ASP A 98 0.27 -20.57 8.10
C ASP A 98 -1.02 -19.80 7.76
N TYR A 99 -1.57 -19.03 8.70
CA TYR A 99 -2.73 -18.17 8.45
C TYR A 99 -2.43 -17.12 7.37
N MET A 100 -1.28 -16.44 7.47
CA MET A 100 -0.85 -15.44 6.49
C MET A 100 -0.76 -16.03 5.06
N LEU A 101 -0.21 -17.23 4.91
CA LEU A 101 -0.06 -17.87 3.60
C LEU A 101 -1.39 -18.36 2.99
N LYS A 102 -2.36 -18.73 3.84
CA LYS A 102 -3.70 -19.14 3.39
C LYS A 102 -4.62 -17.95 3.09
N GLY A 103 -4.29 -16.75 3.58
CA GLY A 103 -5.15 -15.57 3.49
C GLY A 103 -6.35 -15.63 4.43
N GLU A 104 -6.17 -16.23 5.62
CA GLU A 104 -7.18 -16.33 6.69
C GLU A 104 -7.18 -15.10 7.62
#